data_AF-A0A2M7JX57-F1
#
_entry.id   AF-A0A2M7JX57-F1
#
_cell.length_a   1.000
_cell.length_b   1.000
_cell.length_c   1.000
_cell.angle_alpha   90.00
_cell.angle_beta   90.00
_cell.angle_gamma   90.00
#
_symmetry.space_group_name_H-M   'P 1'
#
loop_
_entity.id
_entity.type
_entity.pdbx_description
1 polymer ?
#
loop_
_entity_poly.entity_id
_entity_poly.type
_entity_poly.pdbx_seq_one_letter_code
_entity_poly.pdbx_strand_id
1 'polypeptide(L)' 'MEFLSIAPDVKLGKNVKIHNFVNLYGCEIGDSTKIGVFVEIQKNAKVGKNCKISSHTF' A
#
# COMPACT_ATOMS: atom_id res chain seq x y z
N MET A 1 4.64 10.42 -14.98
CA MET A 1 4.60 8.93 -14.92
C MET A 1 4.37 8.55 -13.47
N GLU A 2 3.38 7.71 -13.20
CA GLU A 2 3.21 7.07 -11.89
C GLU A 2 4.08 5.81 -11.86
N PHE A 3 4.86 5.62 -10.79
CA PHE A 3 5.74 4.47 -10.62
C PHE A 3 5.19 3.59 -9.51
N LEU A 4 4.23 2.73 -9.85
CA LEU A 4 3.57 1.84 -8.91
C LEU A 4 3.70 0.40 -9.40
N SER A 5 4.12 -0.51 -8.51
CA SER A 5 4.08 -1.95 -8.74
C SER A 5 3.03 -2.55 -7.82
N ILE A 6 1.80 -2.68 -8.31
CA ILE A 6 0.67 -3.21 -7.54
C ILE A 6 0.21 -4.49 -8.21
N ALA A 7 0.37 -5.62 -7.52
CA ALA A 7 -0.08 -6.91 -8.02
C ALA A 7 -1.62 -6.95 -8.16
N PRO A 8 -2.18 -7.67 -9.15
CA PRO A 8 -3.63 -7.72 -9.39
C PRO A 8 -4.47 -8.24 -8.22
N ASP A 9 -3.86 -8.98 -7.28
CA ASP A 9 -4.51 -9.59 -6.13
C ASP A 9 -4.45 -8.74 -4.85
N VAL A 10 -3.89 -7.53 -4.92
CA VAL A 10 -3.91 -6.55 -3.82
C VAL A 10 -5.32 -6.03 -3.60
N LYS A 11 -5.78 -6.04 -2.34
CA LYS A 11 -7.09 -5.50 -1.95
C LYS A 11 -6.92 -4.12 -1.34
N LEU A 12 -7.54 -3.12 -1.95
CA LEU A 12 -7.54 -1.74 -1.47
C LEU A 12 -8.92 -1.35 -0.94
N GLY A 13 -8.95 -0.78 0.26
CA GLY A 13 -10.12 -0.15 0.83
C GLY A 13 -10.46 1.18 0.15
N LYS A 14 -11.52 1.83 0.64
CA LYS A 14 -11.97 3.14 0.17
C LYS A 14 -10.97 4.23 0.60
N ASN A 15 -10.72 5.19 -0.28
CA ASN A 15 -9.88 6.37 0.00
C ASN A 15 -8.44 6.04 0.43
N VAL A 16 -7.89 4.89 0.01
CA VAL A 16 -6.47 4.59 0.18
C VAL A 16 -5.65 5.55 -0.68
N LYS A 17 -4.58 6.12 -0.13
CA LYS A 17 -3.64 6.97 -0.86
C LYS A 17 -2.31 6.26 -0.98
N ILE A 18 -1.84 6.09 -2.21
CA ILE A 18 -0.57 5.42 -2.52
C ILE A 18 0.32 6.45 -3.21
N HIS A 19 1.50 6.70 -2.63
CA HIS A 19 2.51 7.56 -3.24
C HIS A 19 3.39 6.77 -4.23
N ASN A 20 4.17 7.47 -5.06
CA ASN A 20 5.05 6.85 -6.05
C ASN A 20 6.10 5.93 -5.40
N PHE A 21 6.61 5.01 -6.23
CA PHE A 21 7.64 4.03 -5.89
C PHE A 21 7.20 3.06 -4.79
N VAL A 22 5.93 2.61 -4.84
CA VAL A 22 5.37 1.64 -3.89
C VAL A 22 5.21 0.28 -4.57
N ASN A 23 5.58 -0.77 -3.82
CA ASN A 23 5.46 -2.16 -4.20
C ASN A 23 4.43 -2.87 -3.30
N LEU A 24 3.31 -3.33 -3.87
CA LEU A 24 2.28 -4.08 -3.15
C LEU A 24 2.10 -5.46 -3.79
N TYR A 25 2.20 -6.52 -2.99
CA TYR A 25 2.06 -7.90 -3.45
C TYR A 25 1.02 -8.62 -2.60
N GLY A 26 -0.11 -9.07 -3.18
CA GLY A 26 -1.12 -9.91 -2.52
C GLY A 26 -1.50 -9.53 -1.08
N CYS A 27 -1.50 -8.23 -0.75
CA CYS A 27 -1.77 -7.69 0.57
C CYS A 27 -3.14 -7.02 0.66
N GLU A 28 -3.61 -6.73 1.88
CA GLU A 28 -4.87 -6.01 2.12
C GLU A 28 -4.60 -4.67 2.82
N ILE A 29 -5.08 -3.56 2.24
CA ILE A 29 -4.93 -2.20 2.79
C ILE A 29 -6.31 -1.65 3.14
N GLY A 30 -6.55 -1.34 4.42
CA GLY A 30 -7.83 -0.84 4.92
C GLY A 30 -8.14 0.60 4.52
N ASP A 31 -9.42 0.98 4.69
CA ASP A 31 -9.95 2.29 4.32
C ASP A 31 -9.15 3.47 4.91
N SER A 32 -9.06 4.57 4.15
CA SER A 32 -8.44 5.83 4.57
C SER A 32 -6.96 5.71 4.99
N THR A 33 -6.28 4.63 4.60
CA THR A 33 -4.86 4.42 4.87
C THR A 33 -3.97 5.11 3.83
N LYS A 34 -2.81 5.60 4.26
CA LYS A 34 -1.81 6.26 3.40
C LYS A 34 -0.52 5.44 3.35
N ILE A 35 -0.02 5.19 2.15
CA ILE A 35 1.23 4.46 1.88
C ILE A 35 2.24 5.45 1.31
N GLY A 36 3.29 5.75 2.09
CA GLY A 36 4.38 6.65 1.70
C GLY A 36 5.24 6.13 0.55
N VAL A 37 6.10 6.99 0.00
CA VAL A 37 7.05 6.61 -1.07
C VAL A 37 8.01 5.52 -0.61
N PHE A 38 8.47 4.67 -1.53
CA PHE A 38 9.45 3.59 -1.25
C PHE A 38 8.99 2.63 -0.15
N VAL A 39 7.69 2.36 -0.07
CA VAL A 39 7.12 1.33 0.81
C VAL A 39 6.94 0.04 0.03
N GLU A 40 7.25 -1.09 0.67
CA GLU A 40 6.92 -2.42 0.18
C GLU A 40 5.98 -3.12 1.17
N ILE A 41 4.95 -3.80 0.68
CA ILE A 41 4.06 -4.63 1.51
C ILE A 41 3.89 -5.99 0.83
N GLN A 42 4.33 -7.03 1.54
CA GLN A 42 4.42 -8.40 1.05
C GLN A 42 3.09 -9.16 1.13
N LYS A 43 3.06 -10.30 0.42
CA LYS A 43 1.89 -11.18 0.31
C LYS A 43 1.36 -11.60 1.68
N ASN A 44 0.04 -11.61 1.81
CA ASN A 44 -0.73 -11.96 3.00
C ASN A 44 -0.63 -10.95 4.17
N ALA A 45 0.14 -9.87 4.05
CA ALA A 45 0.11 -8.80 5.04
C ALA A 45 -1.21 -8.04 5.03
N LYS A 46 -1.61 -7.52 6.20
CA LYS A 46 -2.84 -6.74 6.37
C LYS A 46 -2.53 -5.43 7.09
N VAL A 47 -2.83 -4.31 6.44
CA VAL A 47 -2.81 -2.98 7.04
C VAL A 47 -4.25 -2.59 7.36
N GLY A 48 -4.50 -2.18 8.61
CA GLY A 48 -5.82 -1.74 9.06
C GLY A 48 -6.30 -0.45 8.38
N LYS A 49 -7.48 0.01 8.79
CA LYS A 49 -8.04 1.31 8.39
C LYS A 49 -7.38 2.45 9.17
N ASN A 50 -7.33 3.64 8.56
CA ASN A 50 -6.79 4.88 9.15
C ASN A 50 -5.30 4.77 9.56
N CYS A 51 -4.51 3.98 8.85
CA CYS A 51 -3.08 3.87 9.08
C CYS A 51 -2.29 4.88 8.25
N LYS A 52 -1.08 5.19 8.70
CA LYS A 52 -0.06 5.90 7.93
C LYS A 52 1.20 5.04 7.92
N ILE A 53 1.55 4.48 6.77
CA ILE A 53 2.81 3.77 6.57
C ILE A 53 3.82 4.79 6.03
N SER A 54 4.84 5.08 6.85
CA SER A 54 5.88 6.05 6.52
C SER A 54 6.81 5.50 5.45
N SER A 55 7.50 6.40 4.74
CA SER A 55 8.43 6.02 3.67
C SER A 55 9.52 5.07 4.17
N HIS A 56 10.04 4.23 3.28
CA HIS A 56 11.10 3.26 3.57
C HIS A 56 10.71 2.24 4.66
N THR A 57 9.47 1.75 4.62
CA THR A 57 8.97 0.64 5.46
C THR A 57 8.75 -0.59 4.59
N PHE A 58 9.13 -1.77 5.11
CA PHE A 58 9.07 -3.08 4.44
C PHE A 58 8.38 -4.12 5.32
#